data_AF-A0A382UDS2-F1
#
_entry.id   AF-A0A382UDS2-F1
#
_cell.length_a   1.000
_cell.length_b   1.000
_cell.length_c   1.000
_cell.angle_alpha   90.00
_cell.angle_beta   90.00
_cell.angle_gamma   90.00
#
_symmetry.space_group_name_H-M   'P 1'
#
loop_
_entity.id
_entity.type
_entity.pdbx_description
1 polymer ?
#
loop_
_entity_poly.entity_id
_entity_poly.type
_entity_poly.pdbx_seq_one_letter_code
_entity_poly.pdbx_strand_id
1 'polypeptide(L)'
;MTIKFFTLIVSLVCLSAETPLRPVSTYSIVALDQETGQLGVAVQSHWFSVGTVVPWAKAGVGAVATQSIAEPSYGPKGLALMEQG
;
A
#
# COMPACT_ATOMS: atom_id res chain seq x y z
N MET A 1 -51.18 5.34 -23.69
CA MET A 1 -49.80 5.64 -24.16
C MET A 1 -48.95 6.32 -23.10
N THR A 2 -49.56 7.03 -22.14
CA THR A 2 -48.91 7.81 -21.08
C THR A 2 -48.32 6.99 -19.93
N ILE A 3 -48.90 5.83 -19.58
CA ILE A 3 -48.41 4.99 -18.47
C ILE A 3 -47.07 4.31 -18.79
N LYS A 4 -46.85 3.86 -20.03
CA LYS A 4 -45.58 3.22 -20.45
C LYS A 4 -44.39 4.19 -20.42
N PHE A 5 -44.64 5.47 -20.66
CA PHE A 5 -43.60 6.50 -20.68
C PHE A 5 -43.07 6.79 -19.26
N PHE A 6 -43.95 6.76 -18.25
CA PHE A 6 -43.58 6.96 -16.85
C PHE A 6 -42.79 5.77 -16.28
N THR A 7 -43.18 4.54 -16.63
CA THR A 7 -42.46 3.31 -16.20
C THR A 7 -41.04 3.22 -16.79
N LEU A 8 -40.83 3.71 -18.01
CA LEU A 8 -39.51 3.71 -18.67
C LEU A 8 -38.52 4.66 -17.99
N ILE A 9 -39.00 5.80 -17.48
CA ILE A 9 -38.16 6.82 -16.81
C ILE A 9 -37.65 6.31 -15.45
N VAL A 10 -38.45 5.54 -14.70
CA VAL A 10 -38.05 4.98 -13.39
C VAL A 10 -36.96 3.92 -13.52
N SER A 11 -36.94 3.13 -14.59
CA SER A 11 -35.89 2.09 -14.80
C SER A 11 -34.53 2.66 -15.21
N LEU A 12 -34.48 3.87 -15.80
CA LEU A 12 -33.22 4.47 -16.26
C LEU A 12 -32.41 5.10 -15.11
N VAL A 13 -33.06 5.47 -14.00
CA VAL A 13 -32.41 6.14 -12.86
C VAL A 13 -31.63 5.15 -11.97
N CYS A 14 -31.93 3.85 -12.04
CA CYS A 14 -31.28 2.84 -11.19
C CYS A 14 -30.05 2.16 -11.81
N LEU A 15 -29.62 2.54 -13.03
CA LEU A 15 -28.46 1.94 -13.69
C LEU A 15 -27.18 2.79 -13.53
N SER A 16 -26.98 3.41 -12.36
CA SER A 16 -25.62 3.71 -11.92
C SER A 16 -25.05 2.43 -11.35
N ALA A 17 -24.32 1.67 -12.16
CA ALA A 17 -23.43 0.66 -11.64
C ALA A 17 -22.45 1.37 -10.70
N GLU A 18 -22.52 1.11 -9.39
CA GLU A 18 -21.44 1.46 -8.49
C GLU A 18 -20.19 0.74 -9.01
N THR A 19 -19.31 1.46 -9.69
CA THR A 19 -17.98 0.95 -9.98
C THR A 19 -17.37 0.65 -8.62
N PRO A 20 -17.02 -0.60 -8.28
CA PRO A 20 -16.38 -0.85 -7.01
C PRO A 20 -15.10 -0.01 -7.00
N LEU A 21 -15.04 0.97 -6.09
CA LEU A 21 -13.81 1.69 -5.80
C LEU A 21 -12.85 0.62 -5.30
N ARG A 22 -12.01 0.07 -6.18
CA ARG A 22 -10.91 -0.78 -5.77
C ARG A 22 -10.08 0.06 -4.81
N PRO A 23 -9.97 -0.29 -3.52
CA PRO A 23 -9.12 0.46 -2.62
C PRO A 23 -7.70 0.32 -3.16
N VAL A 24 -7.16 1.39 -3.75
CA VAL A 24 -5.74 1.47 -4.08
C VAL A 24 -5.04 1.94 -2.83
N SER A 25 -4.70 1.01 -1.96
CA SER A 25 -3.91 1.29 -0.76
C SER A 25 -2.49 0.77 -0.94
N THR A 26 -1.56 1.45 -0.27
CA THR A 26 -0.22 0.94 0.01
C THR A 26 -0.06 0.99 1.52
N TYR A 27 0.37 -0.10 2.11
CA TYR A 27 0.67 -0.17 3.53
C TYR A 27 1.96 -0.96 3.75
N SER A 28 2.65 -0.61 4.83
CA SER A 28 3.91 -1.22 5.24
C SER A 28 3.90 -1.50 6.73
N ILE A 29 4.64 -2.51 7.14
CA ILE A 29 4.89 -2.81 8.55
C ILE A 29 6.38 -3.07 8.77
N VAL A 30 6.90 -2.55 9.86
CA VAL A 30 8.18 -2.94 10.46
C VAL A 30 7.84 -3.56 11.81
N ALA A 31 8.40 -4.74 12.09
CA ALA A 31 8.15 -5.47 13.33
C ALA A 31 9.45 -6.02 13.89
N LEU A 32 9.60 -5.94 15.21
CA LEU A 32 10.68 -6.55 15.98
C LEU A 32 10.07 -7.60 16.90
N ASP A 33 10.53 -8.83 16.79
CA ASP A 33 10.33 -9.84 17.82
C ASP A 33 11.38 -9.65 18.93
N GLN A 34 10.93 -9.30 20.13
CA GLN A 34 11.82 -9.03 21.27
C GLN A 34 12.45 -10.30 21.85
N GLU A 35 11.80 -11.46 21.73
CA GLU A 35 12.31 -12.71 22.30
C GLU A 35 13.48 -13.25 21.48
N THR A 36 13.36 -13.20 20.15
CA THR A 36 14.39 -13.71 19.24
C THR A 36 15.34 -12.64 18.70
N GLY A 37 14.97 -11.36 18.82
CA GLY A 37 15.68 -10.23 18.21
C GLY A 37 15.50 -10.12 16.70
N GLN A 38 14.58 -10.90 16.10
CA GLN A 38 14.32 -10.86 14.66
C GLN A 38 13.59 -9.58 14.26
N LEU A 39 14.14 -8.90 13.24
CA LEU A 39 13.54 -7.71 12.66
C LEU A 39 13.03 -8.03 11.25
N GLY A 40 11.79 -7.66 10.99
CA GLY A 40 11.13 -7.85 9.70
C GLY A 40 10.54 -6.56 9.15
N VAL A 41 10.44 -6.49 7.83
CA VAL A 41 9.76 -5.41 7.12
C VAL A 41 8.99 -6.00 5.94
N ALA A 42 7.76 -5.54 5.76
CA ALA A 42 6.88 -5.99 4.69
C ALA A 42 6.07 -4.82 4.11
N VAL A 43 5.67 -4.98 2.86
CA VAL A 43 4.89 -3.99 2.12
C VAL A 43 3.88 -4.68 1.22
N GLN A 44 2.69 -4.11 1.14
CA GLN A 44 1.71 -4.40 0.09
C GLN A 44 1.47 -3.13 -0.72
N SER A 45 1.48 -3.26 -2.04
CA SER A 45 1.13 -2.18 -2.97
C SER A 45 0.59 -2.76 -4.27
N HIS A 46 -0.13 -1.93 -5.02
CA HIS A 46 -0.43 -2.21 -6.43
C HIS A 46 0.81 -2.04 -7.34
N TRP A 47 1.87 -1.37 -6.85
CA TRP A 47 3.09 -1.12 -7.61
C TRP A 47 3.84 -2.41 -7.93
N PHE A 48 4.23 -2.58 -9.19
CA PHE A 48 4.94 -3.77 -9.65
C PHE A 48 6.30 -3.91 -8.94
N SER A 49 6.57 -5.09 -8.39
CA SER A 49 7.85 -5.41 -7.75
C SER A 49 8.22 -4.47 -6.59
N VAL A 50 7.24 -3.98 -5.83
CA VAL A 50 7.45 -3.06 -4.69
C VAL A 50 8.47 -3.59 -3.65
N GLY A 51 8.61 -4.91 -3.54
CA GLY A 51 9.60 -5.57 -2.68
C GLY A 51 11.07 -5.24 -3.00
N THR A 52 11.35 -4.73 -4.20
CA THR A 52 12.71 -4.33 -4.62
C THR A 52 13.05 -2.88 -4.28
N VAL A 53 12.07 -2.08 -3.88
CA VAL A 53 12.22 -0.62 -3.74
C VAL A 53 11.86 -0.09 -2.35
N VAL A 54 10.90 -0.71 -1.64
CA VAL A 54 10.42 -0.20 -0.35
C VAL A 54 10.98 -0.94 0.88
N PRO A 55 10.90 -2.28 1.00
CA PRO A 55 11.33 -2.94 2.22
C PRO A 55 12.84 -3.14 2.25
N TRP A 56 13.53 -2.45 3.16
CA TRP A 56 14.96 -2.61 3.40
C TRP A 56 15.20 -3.07 4.84
N ALA A 57 16.08 -4.04 5.04
CA ALA A 57 16.47 -4.50 6.36
C ALA A 57 17.95 -4.87 6.41
N LYS A 58 18.59 -4.60 7.53
CA LYS A 58 19.97 -5.02 7.83
C LYS A 58 20.02 -5.55 9.26
N ALA A 59 20.48 -6.79 9.40
CA ALA A 59 20.60 -7.47 10.68
C ALA A 59 21.47 -6.66 11.66
N GLY A 60 21.00 -6.52 12.90
CA GLY A 60 21.68 -5.74 13.94
C GLY A 60 21.66 -4.22 13.76
N VAL A 61 21.07 -3.69 12.67
CA VAL A 61 21.00 -2.25 12.39
C VAL A 61 19.57 -1.74 12.44
N GLY A 62 18.70 -2.28 11.58
CA GLY A 62 17.35 -1.73 11.45
C GLY A 62 16.63 -2.12 10.17
N ALA A 63 15.46 -1.51 9.99
CA ALA A 63 14.60 -1.71 8.82
C ALA A 63 13.93 -0.39 8.41
N VAL A 64 13.72 -0.22 7.12
CA VAL A 64 13.19 1.01 6.50
C VAL A 64 12.10 0.63 5.51
N ALA A 65 10.99 1.36 5.53
CA ALA A 65 9.93 1.30 4.54
C ALA A 65 9.53 2.73 4.14
N THR A 66 9.95 3.18 2.95
CA THR A 66 9.66 4.54 2.45
C THR A 66 8.44 4.57 1.53
N GLN A 67 7.51 5.48 1.80
CA GLN A 67 6.27 5.74 1.05
C GLN A 67 5.94 7.24 1.17
N SER A 68 5.17 7.91 0.29
CA SER A 68 4.25 7.45 -0.77
C SER A 68 4.87 7.21 -2.15
N ILE A 69 5.75 8.10 -2.65
CA ILE A 69 6.56 7.83 -3.85
C ILE A 69 7.89 7.26 -3.38
N ALA A 70 8.18 6.02 -3.74
CA ALA A 70 9.40 5.34 -3.35
C ALA A 70 10.62 5.90 -4.10
N GLU A 71 11.64 6.31 -3.34
CA GLU A 71 12.97 6.66 -3.83
C GLU A 71 13.95 5.60 -3.28
N PRO A 72 14.45 4.67 -4.10
CA PRO A 72 15.24 3.54 -3.63
C PRO A 72 16.46 3.91 -2.80
N SER A 73 17.07 5.09 -3.03
CA SER A 73 18.26 5.50 -2.29
C SER A 73 17.99 5.76 -0.80
N TYR A 74 16.74 5.97 -0.38
CA TYR A 74 16.41 6.22 1.02
C TYR A 74 16.55 4.99 1.91
N GLY A 75 16.36 3.78 1.38
CA GLY A 75 16.54 2.53 2.14
C GLY A 75 17.96 2.39 2.70
N PRO A 76 18.98 2.30 1.83
CA PRO A 76 20.38 2.19 2.27
C PRO A 76 20.84 3.39 3.11
N LYS A 77 20.41 4.61 2.77
CA LYS A 77 20.76 5.82 3.55
C LYS A 77 20.16 5.76 4.96
N GLY A 78 18.90 5.36 5.11
CA GLY A 78 18.25 5.22 6.41
C GLY A 78 18.95 4.18 7.28
N LEU A 79 19.31 3.02 6.71
CA LEU A 79 20.09 2.00 7.41
C LEU A 79 21.48 2.51 7.81
N ALA A 80 22.17 3.25 6.93
CA ALA A 80 23.48 3.82 7.24
C ALA A 80 23.42 4.86 8.37
N LEU A 81 22.33 5.63 8.47
CA LEU A 81 22.11 6.54 9.59
C LEU A 81 21.85 5.78 10.89
N MET A 82 20.99 4.75 10.88
CA MET A 82 20.75 3.91 12.07
C MET A 82 22.02 3.24 12.59
N GLU A 83 22.92 2.84 11.68
CA GLU A 83 24.21 2.23 12.05
C GLU A 83 25.15 3.21 12.75
N GLN A 84 24.94 4.52 12.60
CA GLN A 84 25.73 5.58 13.26
C GLN A 84 25.18 5.97 14.64
N GLY A 85 23.96 5.55 14.99
CA GLY A 85 23.24 5.93 16.21
C GLY A 85 22.41 7.20 16.06
#